data_AF-A0A3D5AMI7-F1
#
_entry.id   AF-A0A3D5AMI7-F1
#
_cell.length_a   1.000
_cell.length_b   1.000
_cell.length_c   1.000
_cell.angle_alpha   90.00
_cell.angle_beta   90.00
_cell.angle_gamma   90.00
#
_symmetry.space_group_name_H-M   'P 1'
#
loop_
_entity.id
_entity.type
_entity.pdbx_description
1 polymer ?
#
loop_
_entity_poly.entity_id
_entity_poly.type
_entity_poly.pdbx_seq_one_letter_code
_entity_poly.pdbx_strand_id
1 'polypeptide(L)'
;MSWVDNAVIYQIYPRSFADGNGDGIGDVAGIRSRLPYLRSLGIDAVWLSPWYVSPMADAGYDVADYRDIDPIFGTLAEAEAFISEAHALGIRVIVDIVPNHCSD
;
A
#
# COMPACT_ATOMS: atom_id res chain seq x y z
N MET A 1 9.41 -1.45 25.70
CA MET A 1 9.58 -2.09 24.38
C MET A 1 8.74 -1.32 23.40
N SER A 2 9.28 -1.04 22.23
CA SER A 2 8.53 -0.39 21.15
C SER A 2 7.55 -1.39 20.54
N TRP A 3 6.55 -0.93 19.80
CA TRP A 3 5.59 -1.84 19.16
C TRP A 3 6.24 -2.68 18.05
N VAL A 4 7.26 -2.15 17.38
CA VAL A 4 7.93 -2.83 16.26
C VAL A 4 8.79 -4.00 16.74
N ASP A 5 9.26 -3.99 18.00
CA ASP A 5 10.14 -5.03 18.55
C ASP A 5 9.55 -6.45 18.46
N ASN A 6 8.21 -6.59 18.40
CA ASN A 6 7.51 -7.88 18.33
C ASN A 6 6.43 -7.93 17.23
N ALA A 7 6.43 -6.99 16.28
CA ALA A 7 5.38 -6.88 15.29
C ALA A 7 5.48 -7.97 14.21
N VAL A 8 4.32 -8.53 13.83
CA VAL A 8 4.18 -9.32 12.60
C VAL A 8 3.81 -8.40 11.45
N ILE A 9 4.75 -8.18 10.53
CA ILE A 9 4.59 -7.30 9.37
C ILE A 9 4.32 -8.14 8.13
N TYR A 10 3.27 -7.79 7.38
CA TYR A 10 2.92 -8.42 6.11
C TYR A 10 3.23 -7.47 4.95
N GLN A 11 4.16 -7.85 4.08
CA GLN A 11 4.48 -7.05 2.91
C GLN A 11 3.47 -7.32 1.78
N ILE A 12 2.97 -6.24 1.17
CA ILE A 12 2.06 -6.27 0.04
C ILE A 12 2.75 -5.59 -1.14
N TYR A 13 2.85 -6.31 -2.25
CA TYR A 13 3.11 -5.75 -3.56
C TYR A 13 1.74 -5.43 -4.22
N PRO A 14 1.31 -4.15 -4.30
CA PRO A 14 -0.08 -3.79 -4.62
C PRO A 14 -0.58 -4.45 -5.91
N ARG A 15 0.24 -4.35 -6.97
CA ARG A 15 -0.06 -4.80 -8.33
C ARG A 15 -0.51 -6.25 -8.46
N SER A 16 -0.14 -7.12 -7.52
CA SER A 16 -0.42 -8.57 -7.60
C SER A 16 -1.17 -9.12 -6.40
N PHE A 17 -1.63 -8.27 -5.48
CA PHE A 17 -2.27 -8.75 -4.27
C PHE A 17 -3.76 -9.05 -4.43
N ALA A 18 -4.55 -8.05 -4.83
CA ALA A 18 -5.97 -8.21 -5.08
C ALA A 18 -6.45 -7.08 -6.00
N ASP A 19 -7.15 -7.45 -7.07
CA ASP A 19 -7.79 -6.54 -8.03
C ASP A 19 -9.22 -6.24 -7.56
N GLY A 20 -9.50 -4.97 -7.24
CA GLY A 20 -10.78 -4.51 -6.74
C GLY A 20 -11.71 -3.96 -7.83
N ASN A 21 -11.18 -3.56 -8.99
CA ASN A 21 -11.94 -2.93 -10.06
C ASN A 21 -12.17 -3.84 -11.29
N GLY A 22 -11.44 -4.95 -11.39
CA GLY A 22 -11.55 -5.95 -12.45
C GLY A 22 -10.69 -5.70 -13.70
N ASP A 23 -9.70 -4.80 -13.65
CA ASP A 23 -8.82 -4.46 -14.79
C ASP A 23 -7.61 -5.41 -14.94
N GLY A 24 -7.44 -6.36 -14.02
CA GLY A 24 -6.34 -7.32 -13.99
C GLY A 24 -5.13 -6.88 -13.18
N ILE A 25 -5.19 -5.72 -12.52
CA ILE A 25 -4.12 -5.15 -11.70
C ILE A 25 -4.61 -5.00 -10.26
N GLY A 26 -3.77 -5.40 -9.30
CA GLY A 26 -4.10 -5.19 -7.90
C GLY A 26 -4.05 -3.71 -7.51
N ASP A 27 -5.04 -3.26 -6.75
CA ASP A 27 -5.31 -1.85 -6.47
C ASP A 27 -5.70 -1.64 -4.99
N VAL A 28 -5.86 -0.37 -4.59
CA VAL A 28 -6.21 0.00 -3.20
C VAL A 28 -7.58 -0.55 -2.81
N ALA A 29 -8.55 -0.60 -3.74
CA ALA A 29 -9.86 -1.19 -3.49
C ALA A 29 -9.76 -2.68 -3.15
N GLY A 30 -8.92 -3.42 -3.87
CA GLY A 30 -8.62 -4.81 -3.63
C GLY A 30 -7.91 -5.02 -2.29
N ILE A 31 -6.92 -4.19 -1.94
CA ILE A 31 -6.27 -4.24 -0.62
C ILE A 31 -7.31 -4.04 0.50
N ARG A 32 -8.17 -3.02 0.39
CA ARG A 32 -9.24 -2.73 1.37
C ARG A 32 -10.17 -3.93 1.55
N SER A 33 -10.56 -4.59 0.46
CA SER A 33 -11.41 -5.78 0.51
C SER A 33 -10.81 -6.95 1.31
N ARG A 34 -9.48 -6.98 1.48
CA ARG A 34 -8.74 -8.03 2.19
C ARG A 34 -8.37 -7.65 3.62
N LEU A 35 -8.65 -6.44 4.09
CA LEU A 35 -8.40 -6.04 5.47
C LEU A 35 -9.02 -6.99 6.53
N PRO A 36 -10.26 -7.52 6.36
CA PRO A 36 -10.80 -8.52 7.29
C PRO A 36 -9.98 -9.82 7.34
N TYR A 37 -9.43 -10.25 6.21
CA TYR A 37 -8.54 -11.41 6.13
C TYR A 37 -7.20 -11.13 6.81
N LEU A 38 -6.59 -9.97 6.54
CA LEU A 38 -5.33 -9.58 7.18
C LEU A 38 -5.48 -9.47 8.70
N ARG A 39 -6.62 -8.97 9.17
CA ARG A 39 -6.95 -8.96 10.60
C ARG A 39 -7.09 -10.37 11.17
N SER A 40 -7.77 -11.29 10.48
CA SER A 40 -7.95 -12.66 10.96
C SER A 40 -6.66 -13.47 10.93
N LEU A 41 -5.75 -13.16 10.01
CA LEU A 41 -4.39 -13.71 9.97
C LEU A 41 -3.56 -13.29 11.20
N GLY A 42 -3.91 -12.17 11.84
CA GLY A 42 -3.30 -11.72 13.09
C GLY A 42 -2.08 -10.82 12.92
N ILE A 43 -1.97 -10.12 11.79
CA ILE A 43 -0.86 -9.19 11.53
C ILE A 43 -1.01 -7.89 12.34
N ASP A 44 0.11 -7.26 12.66
CA ASP A 44 0.14 -5.97 13.36
C ASP A 44 0.29 -4.80 12.38
N ALA A 45 0.93 -5.03 11.23
CA ALA A 45 1.15 -4.01 10.22
C ALA A 45 1.20 -4.58 8.80
N VAL A 46 0.81 -3.75 7.84
CA VAL A 46 1.10 -3.95 6.41
C VAL A 46 2.25 -3.05 5.98
N TRP A 47 3.09 -3.55 5.08
CA TRP A 47 4.12 -2.78 4.40
C TRP A 47 3.87 -2.80 2.90
N LEU A 48 3.59 -1.63 2.33
CA LEU A 48 3.36 -1.46 0.90
C LEU A 48 4.65 -1.14 0.15
N SER A 49 4.91 -1.91 -0.91
CA SER A 49 5.80 -1.47 -1.99
C SER A 49 5.24 -0.21 -2.68
N PRO A 50 6.02 0.52 -3.51
CA PRO A 50 5.61 1.82 -4.05
C PRO A 50 4.26 1.81 -4.77
N TRP A 51 3.48 2.83 -4.45
CA TRP A 51 2.15 3.10 -5.00
C TRP A 51 2.01 4.55 -5.51
N TYR A 52 3.10 5.32 -5.49
CA TYR A 52 3.15 6.72 -5.92
C TYR A 52 3.08 6.84 -7.44
N VAL A 53 2.68 8.02 -7.93
CA VAL A 53 2.72 8.32 -9.37
C VAL A 53 4.11 8.06 -9.93
N SER A 54 4.20 7.20 -10.93
CA SER A 54 5.46 6.78 -11.53
C SER A 54 5.30 6.40 -13.01
N PRO A 55 6.31 6.69 -13.87
CA PRO A 55 6.38 6.12 -15.22
C PRO A 55 6.54 4.60 -15.24
N MET A 56 6.83 3.97 -14.09
CA MET A 56 7.02 2.54 -13.91
C MET A 56 8.25 1.98 -14.62
N ALA A 57 9.28 2.80 -14.88
CA ALA A 57 10.54 2.38 -15.47
C ALA A 57 11.38 1.53 -14.50
N ASP A 58 11.18 1.69 -13.18
CA ASP A 58 11.80 0.92 -12.11
C ASP A 58 10.74 0.39 -11.12
N ALA A 59 9.66 -0.18 -11.65
CA ALA A 59 8.59 -0.81 -10.88
C ALA A 59 7.96 0.08 -9.78
N GLY A 60 7.92 1.40 -10.01
CA GLY A 60 7.34 2.38 -9.08
C GLY A 60 8.36 3.04 -8.15
N TYR A 61 9.64 2.63 -8.18
CA TYR A 61 10.71 3.29 -7.43
C TYR A 61 11.20 4.59 -8.11
N ASP A 62 10.94 4.75 -9.41
CA ASP A 62 11.10 5.99 -10.17
C ASP A 62 9.91 6.94 -9.93
N VAL A 63 9.84 7.55 -8.75
CA VAL A 63 8.70 8.38 -8.32
C VAL A 63 8.66 9.74 -9.03
N ALA A 64 7.52 10.08 -9.65
CA ALA A 64 7.27 11.37 -10.29
C ALA A 64 6.50 12.36 -9.39
N ASP A 65 5.60 11.87 -8.54
CA ASP A 65 4.95 12.69 -7.50
C ASP A 65 4.78 11.91 -6.18
N TYR A 66 5.47 12.35 -5.13
CA TYR A 66 5.40 11.74 -3.80
C TYR A 66 4.11 12.06 -3.02
N ARG A 67 3.26 12.97 -3.53
CA ARG A 67 2.05 13.44 -2.84
C ARG A 67 0.76 12.84 -3.38
N ASP A 68 0.84 12.03 -4.42
CA ASP A 68 -0.32 11.39 -5.03
C ASP A 68 -0.08 9.90 -5.26
N ILE A 69 -1.16 9.18 -5.56
CA ILE A 69 -1.19 7.75 -5.83
C ILE A 69 -1.22 7.54 -7.33
N ASP A 70 -0.48 6.54 -7.83
CA ASP A 70 -0.54 6.20 -9.24
C ASP A 70 -1.97 5.78 -9.63
N PRO A 71 -2.54 6.35 -10.70
CA PRO A 71 -3.90 6.01 -11.13
C PRO A 71 -4.12 4.52 -11.40
N ILE A 72 -3.07 3.75 -11.67
CA ILE A 72 -3.14 2.29 -11.81
C ILE A 72 -3.54 1.57 -10.52
N PHE A 73 -3.30 2.20 -9.36
CA PHE A 73 -3.61 1.66 -8.03
C PHE A 73 -4.82 2.31 -7.38
N GLY A 74 -5.28 3.46 -7.87
CA GLY A 74 -6.45 4.17 -7.37
C GLY A 74 -6.17 5.65 -7.13
N THR A 75 -6.83 6.22 -6.12
CA THR A 75 -6.77 7.65 -5.81
C THR A 75 -6.23 7.93 -4.42
N LEU A 76 -5.76 9.16 -4.18
CA LEU A 76 -5.37 9.61 -2.84
C LEU A 76 -6.49 9.43 -1.80
N ALA A 77 -7.74 9.71 -2.17
CA ALA A 77 -8.89 9.52 -1.29
C ALA A 77 -9.12 8.05 -0.90
N GLU A 78 -8.87 7.11 -1.83
CA GLU A 78 -8.94 5.68 -1.53
C GLU A 78 -7.79 5.21 -0.63
N ALA A 79 -6.59 5.77 -0.81
CA ALA A 79 -5.46 5.52 0.08
C ALA A 79 -5.73 6.03 1.51
N GLU A 80 -6.29 7.22 1.65
CA GLU A 80 -6.72 7.76 2.95
C GLU A 80 -7.79 6.87 3.62
N ALA A 81 -8.78 6.41 2.83
CA ALA A 81 -9.80 5.48 3.32
C ALA A 81 -9.19 4.16 3.78
N PHE A 82 -8.28 3.58 2.99
CA PHE A 82 -7.54 2.38 3.35
C PHE A 82 -6.78 2.53 4.67
N ILE A 83 -6.02 3.62 4.83
CA ILE A 83 -5.26 3.88 6.06
C ILE A 83 -6.20 3.98 7.26
N SER A 84 -7.31 4.70 7.13
CA SER A 84 -8.32 4.83 8.18
C SER A 84 -8.94 3.48 8.57
N GLU A 85 -9.33 2.67 7.57
CA GLU A 85 -9.92 1.35 7.76
C GLU A 85 -8.92 0.36 8.39
N ALA A 86 -7.66 0.36 7.96
CA ALA A 86 -6.60 -0.45 8.57
C ALA A 86 -6.42 -0.10 10.05
N HIS A 87 -6.33 1.20 10.36
CA HIS A 87 -6.20 1.66 11.74
C HIS A 87 -7.42 1.31 12.60
N ALA A 88 -8.64 1.36 12.05
CA ALA A 88 -9.85 0.94 12.76
C ALA A 88 -9.83 -0.57 13.13
N LEU A 89 -9.07 -1.38 12.39
CA LEU A 89 -8.82 -2.79 12.67
C LEU A 89 -7.58 -3.04 13.55
N GLY A 90 -6.90 -1.98 13.98
CA GLY A 90 -5.67 -2.06 14.75
C GLY A 90 -4.44 -2.45 13.93
N ILE A 91 -4.52 -2.37 12.60
CA ILE A 91 -3.41 -2.67 11.67
C ILE A 91 -2.70 -1.37 11.33
N ARG A 92 -1.38 -1.31 11.51
CA ARG A 92 -0.55 -0.16 11.11
C ARG A 92 -0.19 -0.23 9.63
N VAL A 93 0.06 0.91 9.02
CA VAL A 93 0.49 1.00 7.62
C VAL A 93 1.91 1.56 7.53
N ILE A 94 2.77 0.87 6.81
CA ILE A 94 4.13 1.28 6.45
C ILE A 94 4.17 1.41 4.92
N VAL A 95 4.80 2.47 4.43
CA VAL A 95 5.03 2.68 2.99
C VAL A 95 6.52 2.78 2.72
N ASP A 96 6.94 2.32 1.55
CA ASP A 96 8.28 2.64 1.05
C ASP A 96 8.42 4.15 0.84
N ILE A 97 9.59 4.69 1.16
CA ILE A 97 10.00 6.05 0.80
C ILE A 97 11.27 5.92 -0.02
N VAL A 98 11.32 6.55 -1.19
CA VAL A 98 12.47 6.53 -2.12
C VAL A 98 13.14 7.90 -2.14
N PRO A 99 14.04 8.23 -1.19
CA PRO A 99 14.58 9.58 -1.06
C PRO A 99 15.82 9.84 -1.92
N ASN A 100 16.41 8.80 -2.51
CA ASN A 100 17.70 8.90 -3.19
C ASN A 100 17.60 9.55 -4.57
N HIS A 101 16.46 9.40 -5.25
CA HIS A 101 16.22 9.86 -6.61
C HIS A 101 14.71 10.02 -6.85
N CYS A 102 14.35 10.75 -7.91
CA CYS A 102 13.00 10.83 -8.48
C CYS A 102 13.07 10.52 -9.99
N SER A 103 11.91 10.40 -10.64
CA SER A 103 11.83 10.40 -12.10
C SER A 103 12.43 11.68 -12.69
N ASP A 104 12.93 11.57 -13.93
CA ASP A 104 13.35 12.72 -14.76
C ASP A 104 12.21 13.70 -15.05
#